data_AF-A0A3F2RFS7-F1
#
_entry.id   AF-A0A3F2RFS7-F1
#
_cell.length_a   1.000
_cell.length_b   1.000
_cell.length_c   1.000
_cell.angle_alpha   90.00
_cell.angle_beta   90.00
_cell.angle_gamma   90.00
#
_symmetry.space_group_name_H-M   'P 1'
#
loop_
_entity.id
_entity.type
_entity.pdbx_description
1 polymer ?
#
loop_
_entity_poly.entity_id
_entity_poly.type
_entity_poly.pdbx_seq_one_letter_code
_entity_poly.pdbx_strand_id
1 'polypeptide(L)'
;MGATDLTPDERKSILVLHDAGLKLSAISEATHRSIGVCHKVIKMRDTPSKPSRRGKPKKVTERDKPHMPRRAVTEVQEGQGGAELLTRHQAVRKKWGDDHEDKTNAEWAAVLFSDEKK
;
A
#
# COMPACT_ATOMS: atom_id res chain seq x y z
N MET A 1 -19.57 -17.96 -27.17
CA MET A 1 -20.19 -16.67 -27.53
C MET A 1 -19.40 -15.58 -26.82
N GLY A 2 -18.52 -14.88 -27.54
CA GLY A 2 -17.64 -13.85 -26.98
C GLY A 2 -18.45 -12.65 -26.50
N ALA A 3 -18.00 -12.01 -25.41
CA ALA A 3 -18.56 -10.74 -24.98
C ALA A 3 -18.26 -9.68 -26.04
N THR A 4 -19.24 -9.35 -26.89
CA THR A 4 -19.12 -8.22 -27.81
C THR A 4 -19.03 -6.94 -26.99
N ASP A 5 -17.94 -6.20 -27.16
CA ASP A 5 -17.77 -4.93 -26.48
C ASP A 5 -18.86 -3.94 -26.90
N LEU A 6 -19.34 -3.15 -25.93
CA LEU A 6 -20.36 -2.15 -26.14
C LEU A 6 -19.79 -0.97 -26.94
N THR A 7 -20.35 -0.72 -28.12
CA THR A 7 -19.86 0.33 -29.02
C THR A 7 -20.14 1.73 -28.46
N PRO A 8 -19.39 2.76 -28.89
CA PRO A 8 -19.64 4.14 -28.46
C PRO A 8 -21.06 4.62 -28.78
N ASP A 9 -21.62 4.24 -29.93
CA ASP A 9 -22.98 4.58 -30.33
C ASP A 9 -24.03 3.96 -29.42
N GLU A 10 -23.88 2.67 -29.08
CA GLU A 10 -24.77 1.99 -28.14
C GLU A 10 -24.72 2.64 -26.75
N ARG A 11 -23.53 3.03 -26.28
CA ARG A 11 -23.37 3.78 -25.03
C ARG A 11 -24.14 5.09 -25.05
N LYS A 12 -24.05 5.83 -26.16
CA LYS A 12 -24.74 7.11 -26.32
C LYS A 12 -26.25 6.91 -26.32
N SER A 13 -26.75 5.92 -27.06
CA SER A 13 -28.19 5.59 -27.09
C SER A 13 -28.73 5.22 -25.70
N ILE A 14 -28.01 4.41 -24.92
CA ILE A 14 -28.40 4.06 -23.54
C ILE A 14 -28.54 5.33 -22.66
N LEU A 15 -27.58 6.25 -22.77
CA LEU A 15 -27.58 7.48 -21.97
C LEU A 15 -28.73 8.42 -22.37
N VAL A 16 -28.97 8.61 -23.66
CA VAL A 16 -30.07 9.45 -24.16
C VAL A 16 -31.43 8.91 -23.69
N LEU A 17 -31.64 7.60 -23.77
CA LEU A 17 -32.90 6.99 -23.34
C LEU A 17 -33.08 7.08 -21.82
N HIS A 18 -32.00 7.00 -21.04
CA HIS A 18 -32.04 7.21 -19.60
C HIS A 18 -32.40 8.65 -19.24
N ASP A 19 -31.82 9.64 -19.93
CA ASP A 19 -32.12 11.06 -19.69
C ASP A 19 -33.56 11.42 -20.10
N ALA A 20 -34.16 10.67 -21.03
CA ALA A 20 -35.58 10.73 -21.36
C ALA A 20 -36.50 10.08 -20.30
N GLY A 21 -35.95 9.52 -19.22
CA GLY A 21 -36.72 8.92 -18.12
C GLY A 21 -37.29 7.53 -18.41
N LEU A 22 -36.78 6.83 -19.43
CA LEU A 22 -37.25 5.48 -19.75
C LEU A 22 -36.77 4.46 -18.71
N LYS A 23 -37.61 3.44 -18.47
CA LYS A 23 -37.26 2.31 -17.60
C LYS A 23 -36.19 1.45 -18.25
N LEU A 24 -35.33 0.84 -17.42
CA LEU A 24 -34.23 -0.03 -17.88
C LEU A 24 -34.68 -1.20 -18.78
N SER A 25 -35.91 -1.71 -18.62
CA SER A 25 -36.47 -2.75 -19.49
C SER A 25 -36.65 -2.25 -20.92
N ALA A 26 -37.23 -1.06 -21.11
CA ALA A 26 -37.43 -0.44 -22.42
C ALA A 26 -36.08 -0.08 -23.07
N ILE A 27 -35.10 0.37 -22.28
CA ILE A 27 -33.74 0.66 -22.77
C ILE A 27 -33.05 -0.63 -23.24
N SER A 28 -33.21 -1.72 -22.48
CA SER A 28 -32.66 -3.04 -22.82
C SER A 28 -33.23 -3.56 -24.14
N GLU A 29 -34.53 -3.41 -24.35
CA GLU A 29 -35.22 -3.79 -25.59
C GLU A 29 -34.77 -2.94 -26.78
N ALA A 30 -34.74 -1.62 -26.63
CA ALA A 30 -34.37 -0.68 -27.69
C ALA A 30 -32.90 -0.80 -28.13
N THR A 31 -32.01 -1.19 -27.23
CA THR A 31 -30.57 -1.29 -27.50
C THR A 31 -30.11 -2.72 -27.75
N HIS A 32 -31.00 -3.71 -27.61
CA HIS A 32 -30.68 -5.14 -27.66
C HIS A 32 -29.51 -5.54 -26.74
N ARG A 33 -29.33 -4.81 -25.63
CA ARG A 33 -28.31 -5.10 -24.61
C ARG A 33 -28.96 -5.53 -23.31
N SER A 34 -28.24 -6.32 -22.52
CA SER A 34 -28.79 -6.80 -21.24
C SER A 34 -29.02 -5.64 -20.27
N ILE A 35 -30.03 -5.81 -19.40
CA ILE A 35 -30.37 -4.85 -18.34
C ILE A 35 -29.13 -4.51 -17.50
N GLY A 36 -28.30 -5.50 -17.18
CA GLY A 36 -27.07 -5.30 -16.40
C GLY A 36 -26.04 -4.42 -17.10
N VAL A 37 -25.93 -4.50 -18.43
CA VAL A 37 -25.05 -3.62 -19.22
C VAL A 37 -25.59 -2.19 -19.19
N CYS A 38 -26.89 -2.00 -19.41
CA CYS A 38 -27.53 -0.67 -19.37
C CYS A 38 -27.32 0.00 -18.00
N HIS A 39 -27.62 -0.74 -16.92
CA HIS A 39 -27.42 -0.26 -15.56
C HIS A 39 -25.95 0.09 -15.28
N LYS A 40 -24.99 -0.72 -15.75
CA LYS A 40 -23.56 -0.44 -15.60
C LYS A 40 -23.14 0.84 -16.32
N VAL A 41 -23.66 1.11 -17.52
CA VAL A 41 -23.36 2.34 -18.27
C VAL A 41 -23.84 3.57 -17.50
N ILE A 42 -25.07 3.54 -16.97
CA ILE A 42 -25.63 4.63 -16.17
C ILE A 42 -24.80 4.84 -14.89
N LYS A 43 -24.53 3.77 -14.14
CA LYS A 43 -23.75 3.83 -12.90
C LYS A 43 -22.33 4.38 -13.09
N MET A 44 -21.67 4.02 -14.20
CA MET A 44 -20.33 4.50 -14.52
C MET A 44 -20.31 5.98 -14.94
N ARG A 45 -21.45 6.55 -15.37
CA ARG A 45 -21.58 8.00 -15.60
C ARG A 45 -21.53 8.76 -14.28
N ASP A 46 -22.31 8.32 -13.31
CA ASP A 46 -22.43 9.01 -12.02
C ASP A 46 -21.21 8.76 -11.12
N THR A 47 -20.57 7.59 -11.28
CA THR A 47 -19.36 7.22 -10.54
C THR A 47 -18.26 6.80 -11.52
N PRO A 48 -17.50 7.74 -12.10
CA PRO A 48 -16.42 7.43 -13.01
C PRO A 48 -15.29 6.73 -12.25
N SER A 49 -15.31 5.39 -12.24
CA SER A 49 -14.26 4.57 -11.67
C SER A 49 -13.28 4.14 -12.76
N LYS A 50 -11.97 4.20 -12.44
CA LYS A 50 -10.91 3.75 -13.34
C LYS A 50 -11.08 2.24 -13.58
N PRO A 51 -11.22 1.77 -14.82
CA PRO A 51 -11.36 0.34 -15.09
C PRO A 51 -10.10 -0.38 -14.64
N SER A 52 -10.22 -1.24 -13.62
CA SER A 52 -9.12 -2.06 -13.15
C SER A 52 -8.90 -3.22 -14.12
N ARG A 53 -7.90 -3.08 -14.99
CA ARG A 53 -7.30 -4.22 -15.68
C ARG A 53 -6.15 -4.74 -14.84
N ARG A 54 -6.46 -5.18 -13.61
CA ARG A 54 -5.45 -5.78 -12.74
C ARG A 54 -5.06 -7.12 -13.34
N GLY A 55 -3.94 -7.13 -14.05
CA GLY A 55 -3.28 -8.35 -14.47
C GLY A 55 -2.78 -9.14 -13.27
N LYS A 56 -2.32 -10.37 -13.53
CA LYS A 56 -1.61 -11.14 -12.52
C LYS A 56 -0.38 -10.35 -12.04
N PRO A 57 -0.06 -10.36 -10.73
CA PRO A 57 1.19 -9.80 -10.24
C PRO A 57 2.37 -10.32 -11.05
N LYS A 58 3.31 -9.44 -11.38
CA LYS A 58 4.55 -9.85 -12.05
C LYS A 58 5.31 -10.84 -11.15
N LYS A 59 5.84 -11.90 -11.73
CA LYS A 59 6.76 -12.80 -11.03
C LYS A 59 8.05 -12.03 -10.73
N VAL A 60 8.54 -12.16 -9.51
CA VAL A 60 9.86 -11.64 -9.12
C VAL A 60 10.92 -12.49 -9.82
N THR A 61 11.78 -11.87 -10.61
CA THR A 61 12.93 -12.50 -11.25
C THR A 61 14.20 -12.26 -10.42
N GLU A 62 15.30 -13.01 -10.67
CA GLU A 62 16.59 -12.77 -9.99
C GLU A 62 17.04 -11.30 -10.07
N ARG A 63 16.69 -10.62 -11.17
CA ARG A 63 17.02 -9.21 -11.41
C ARG A 63 16.26 -8.25 -10.50
N ASP A 64 15.10 -8.65 -9.99
CA ASP A 64 14.27 -7.81 -9.11
C ASP A 64 14.72 -7.90 -7.65
N LYS A 65 15.36 -9.01 -7.24
CA LYS A 65 15.78 -9.27 -5.85
C LYS A 65 16.68 -8.17 -5.25
N PRO A 66 17.69 -7.61 -5.96
CA PRO A 66 18.57 -6.58 -5.39
C PRO A 66 17.88 -5.22 -5.22
N HIS A 67 16.73 -5.01 -5.85
CA HIS A 67 15.98 -3.75 -5.84
C HIS A 67 14.70 -3.84 -4.99
N MET A 68 14.40 -5.01 -4.43
CA MET A 68 13.34 -5.14 -3.45
C MET A 68 13.76 -4.50 -2.12
N PRO A 69 12.85 -3.76 -1.44
CA PRO A 69 13.14 -3.21 -0.14
C PRO A 69 13.49 -4.35 0.83
N ARG A 70 14.66 -4.27 1.47
CA ARG A 70 15.22 -5.28 2.41
C ARG A 70 14.29 -5.66 3.59
N ARG A 71 13.15 -4.99 3.77
CA ARG A 71 12.16 -5.31 4.80
C ARG A 71 11.52 -6.69 4.65
N ALA A 72 11.58 -7.33 3.47
CA ALA A 72 10.95 -8.64 3.22
C ALA A 72 11.86 -9.85 3.43
N VAL A 73 13.17 -9.64 3.60
CA VAL A 73 14.09 -10.68 4.05
C VAL A 73 14.48 -10.36 5.48
N THR A 74 13.67 -10.80 6.43
CA THR A 74 14.20 -11.12 7.75
C THR A 74 15.10 -12.34 7.58
N GLU A 75 16.29 -12.14 6.99
CA GLU A 75 17.44 -12.80 7.58
C GLU A 75 17.44 -12.23 8.99
N VAL A 76 16.96 -13.04 9.93
CA VAL A 76 17.20 -12.84 11.35
C VAL A 76 18.72 -12.84 11.45
N GLN A 77 19.33 -11.67 11.32
CA GLN A 77 20.59 -11.47 12.01
C GLN A 77 20.23 -11.81 13.45
N GLU A 78 20.78 -12.92 13.95
CA GLU A 78 20.83 -13.22 15.37
C GLU A 78 21.63 -12.09 16.03
N GLY A 79 21.00 -10.93 16.10
CA GLY A 79 21.48 -9.75 16.75
C GLY A 79 21.34 -10.02 18.22
N GLN A 80 22.49 -10.34 18.83
CA GLN A 80 22.86 -10.11 20.23
C GLN A 80 21.68 -9.65 21.08
N GLY A 81 21.26 -10.49 22.04
CA GLY A 81 20.10 -10.31 22.93
C GLY A 81 20.09 -9.03 23.77
N GLY A 82 20.05 -7.89 23.11
CA GLY A 82 19.86 -6.57 23.68
C GLY A 82 18.37 -6.31 23.81
N ALA A 83 17.96 -5.88 25.01
CA ALA A 83 16.62 -5.37 25.22
C ALA A 83 16.29 -4.28 24.20
N GLU A 84 15.08 -4.32 23.64
CA GLU A 84 14.62 -3.33 22.68
C GLU A 84 14.62 -1.94 23.33
N LEU A 85 15.55 -1.09 22.90
CA LEU A 85 15.67 0.26 23.44
C LEU A 85 14.63 1.15 22.79
N LEU A 86 13.66 1.61 23.59
CA LEU A 86 12.80 2.74 23.20
C LEU A 86 13.64 3.95 22.80
N THR A 87 13.10 4.79 21.90
CA THR A 87 13.75 6.01 21.39
C THR A 87 14.23 6.92 22.52
N ARG A 88 13.48 7.01 23.62
CA ARG A 88 13.90 7.75 24.81
C ARG A 88 15.19 7.21 25.44
N HIS A 89 15.36 5.89 25.50
CA HIS A 89 16.56 5.26 26.04
C HIS A 89 17.76 5.53 25.13
N GLN A 90 17.55 5.49 23.82
CA GLN A 90 18.58 5.81 22.82
C GLN A 90 19.05 7.26 22.95
N ALA A 91 18.12 8.21 23.08
CA ALA A 91 18.44 9.63 23.24
C ALA A 91 19.23 9.91 24.53
N VAL A 92 18.81 9.33 25.66
CA VAL A 92 19.49 9.50 26.95
C VAL A 92 20.88 8.86 26.93
N ARG A 93 21.02 7.65 26.36
CA ARG A 93 22.33 6.99 26.22
C ARG A 93 23.28 7.75 25.32
N LYS A 94 22.77 8.27 24.20
CA LYS A 94 23.54 9.12 23.29
C LYS A 94 24.03 10.37 24.02
N LYS A 95 23.13 11.10 24.68
CA LYS A 95 23.49 12.28 25.46
C LYS A 95 24.53 11.95 26.53
N TRP A 96 24.38 10.84 27.26
CA TRP A 96 25.37 10.43 28.26
C TRP A 96 26.75 10.16 27.62
N GLY A 97 26.76 9.49 26.47
CA GLY A 97 27.98 9.28 25.68
C GLY A 97 28.62 10.60 25.27
N ASP A 98 27.85 11.50 24.66
CA ASP A 98 28.31 12.83 24.24
C ASP A 98 28.85 13.64 25.45
N ASP A 99 28.17 13.61 26.60
CA ASP A 99 28.58 14.31 27.83
C ASP A 99 29.88 13.73 28.45
N HIS A 100 30.26 12.50 28.09
CA HIS A 100 31.39 11.78 28.68
C HIS A 100 32.50 11.43 27.67
N GLU A 101 32.34 11.83 26.40
CA GLU A 101 33.28 11.54 25.31
C GLU A 101 34.64 12.19 25.57
N ASP A 102 34.63 13.42 26.09
CA ASP A 102 35.83 14.21 26.34
C ASP A 102 36.50 13.93 27.70
N LYS A 103 35.98 12.98 28.49
CA LYS A 103 36.59 12.65 29.79
C LYS A 103 37.98 12.07 29.59
N THR A 104 38.94 12.69 30.26
CA THR A 104 40.33 12.24 30.29
C THR A 104 40.47 10.94 31.08
N ASN A 105 41.57 10.22 30.84
CA ASN A 105 41.86 8.98 31.55
C ASN A 105 41.95 9.16 33.08
N ALA A 106 42.43 10.31 33.55
CA ALA A 106 42.50 10.62 34.98
C ALA A 106 41.10 10.79 35.60
N GLU A 107 40.16 11.40 34.86
CA GLU A 107 38.78 11.56 35.29
C GLU A 107 38.04 10.22 35.32
N TRP A 108 38.29 9.32 34.35
CA TRP A 108 37.77 7.96 34.39
C TRP A 108 38.30 7.15 35.57
N ALA A 109 39.58 7.30 35.91
CA ALA A 109 40.19 6.61 37.05
C ALA A 109 39.60 7.02 38.41
N ALA A 110 38.97 8.20 38.49
CA ALA A 110 38.28 8.67 39.69
C ALA A 110 36.82 8.16 39.80
N VAL A 111 36.27 7.54 38.76
CA VAL A 111 34.89 7.01 38.77
C VAL A 111 34.86 5.63 39.41
N LEU A 112 34.06 5.49 40.48
CA LEU A 112 33.77 4.20 41.11
C LEU A 112 32.40 3.69 40.66
N PHE A 113 32.35 2.48 40.13
CA PHE A 113 31.11 1.81 39.74
C PHE A 113 30.70 0.77 40.79
N SER A 114 29.42 0.74 41.14
CA SER A 114 28.81 -0.30 41.96
C SER A 114 27.51 -0.72 41.29
N ASP A 115 27.35 -2.02 41.09
CA ASP A 115 26.13 -2.62 40.56
C ASP A 115 25.75 -3.79 41.48
N GLU A 116 24.49 -3.83 41.92
CA GLU A 116 23.99 -4.92 42.73
C GLU A 116 23.51 -6.04 41.81
N LYS A 117 24.26 -7.15 41.79
CA LYS A 117 23.84 -8.34 41.08
C LYS A 117 22.75 -9.07 41.89
N LYS A 118 21.51 -8.98 41.43
CA LYS A 118 20.42 -9.85 41.91
C LYS A 118 20.53 -11.27 41.38
#